data_AF-A0A9P0DDH5-F1
#
_entry.id   AF-A0A9P0DDH5-F1
#
_cell.length_a   1.000
_cell.length_b   1.000
_cell.length_c   1.000
_cell.angle_alpha   90.00
_cell.angle_beta   90.00
_cell.angle_gamma   90.00
#
_symmetry.space_group_name_H-M   'P 1'
#
loop_
_entity.id
_entity.type
_entity.pdbx_description
1 polymer ?
#
loop_
_entity_poly.entity_id
_entity_poly.type
_entity_poly.pdbx_seq_one_letter_code
_entity_poly.pdbx_strand_id
1 'polypeptide(L)'
;MNNLTKTVHQCCVCHKSSRHEKRTLSFFRFPKDEKRFAEWKAVLQLEKFASFSAKYCYEHFRICSNHFEDKMFAGMGKNRLKKDAVPKQLPRPDRKSLFLESVGEPEPVASTSQKHISTEFEKYLTDYPGISNIVHVDVTRIKQED
;
A
#
# COMPACT_ATOMS: atom_id res chain seq x y z
N MET A 1 33.44 -13.63 15.68
CA MET A 1 32.80 -12.30 15.90
C MET A 1 31.38 -12.39 15.36
N ASN A 2 30.38 -12.48 16.23
CA ASN A 2 29.00 -12.74 15.83
C ASN A 2 28.38 -11.45 15.28
N ASN A 3 28.32 -11.34 13.95
CA ASN A 3 27.53 -10.32 13.28
C ASN A 3 26.05 -10.62 13.52
N LEU A 4 25.50 -10.13 14.64
CA LEU A 4 24.05 -10.00 14.81
C LEU A 4 23.56 -9.04 13.73
N THR A 5 23.11 -9.59 12.62
CA THR A 5 22.47 -8.84 11.54
C THR A 5 21.20 -8.21 12.09
N LYS A 6 21.29 -6.96 12.58
CA LYS A 6 20.13 -6.20 13.04
C LYS A 6 19.08 -6.21 11.93
N THR A 7 17.93 -6.79 12.25
CA THR A 7 16.78 -6.92 11.34
C THR A 7 16.34 -5.52 10.90
N VAL A 8 16.28 -5.29 9.59
CA VAL A 8 15.83 -4.00 9.05
C VAL A 8 14.32 -3.98 9.07
N HIS A 9 13.73 -2.93 9.62
CA HIS A 9 12.30 -2.70 9.52
C HIS A 9 12.03 -1.66 8.46
N GLN A 10 11.05 -1.91 7.59
CA GLN A 10 10.60 -0.95 6.59
C GLN A 10 9.15 -0.55 6.88
N CYS A 11 8.86 0.75 6.76
CA CYS A 11 7.51 1.24 6.90
C CYS A 11 6.68 0.86 5.66
N CYS A 12 5.57 0.17 5.85
CA CYS A 12 4.67 -0.20 4.75
C CYS A 12 3.90 0.98 4.16
N VAL A 13 4.04 2.20 4.71
CA VAL A 13 3.34 3.40 4.24
C VAL A 13 4.26 4.32 3.46
N CYS A 14 5.40 4.72 4.04
CA CYS A 14 6.35 5.64 3.41
C CYS A 14 7.67 4.98 2.97
N HIS A 15 7.79 3.66 3.05
CA HIS A 15 8.95 2.85 2.64
C HIS A 15 10.29 3.18 3.33
N LYS A 16 10.29 4.08 4.33
CA LYS A 16 11.48 4.40 5.14
C LYS A 16 11.92 3.20 5.96
N SER A 17 13.23 2.97 6.02
CA SER A 17 13.84 1.87 6.74
C SER A 17 14.38 2.31 8.11
N SER A 18 14.54 1.36 9.03
CA SER A 18 15.17 1.59 10.34
C SER A 18 16.66 1.90 10.26
N ARG A 19 17.29 1.62 9.10
CA ARG A 19 18.69 1.94 8.81
C ARG A 19 18.90 3.33 8.21
N HIS A 20 17.83 4.10 8.01
CA HIS A 20 17.94 5.42 7.39
C HIS A 20 18.78 6.35 8.30
N GLU A 21 20.04 6.58 7.93
CA GLU A 21 21.14 7.13 8.77
C GLU A 21 20.82 8.42 9.52
N LYS A 22 19.91 9.24 9.00
CA LYS A 22 19.57 10.54 9.57
C LYS A 22 18.45 10.53 10.61
N ARG A 23 17.71 9.43 10.80
CA ARG A 23 16.53 9.39 11.71
C ARG A 23 16.36 8.04 12.40
N THR A 24 16.40 8.03 13.73
CA THR A 24 16.02 6.90 14.58
C THR A 24 14.50 6.76 14.65
N LEU A 25 13.89 6.26 13.58
CA LEU A 25 12.46 5.98 13.55
C LEU A 25 12.13 4.75 14.41
N SER A 26 11.07 4.84 15.21
CA SER A 26 10.47 3.67 15.85
C SER A 26 9.47 3.02 14.90
N PHE A 27 9.36 1.70 14.93
CA PHE A 27 8.49 0.92 14.04
C PHE A 27 7.49 0.12 14.85
N PHE A 28 6.21 0.31 14.54
CA PHE A 28 5.08 -0.27 15.26
C PHE A 28 4.40 -1.35 14.43
N ARG A 29 3.98 -2.43 15.10
CA ARG A 29 3.13 -3.45 14.51
C ARG A 29 1.70 -2.95 14.40
N PHE A 30 0.95 -3.52 13.47
CA PHE A 30 -0.50 -3.40 13.47
C PHE A 30 -1.09 -4.01 14.76
N PRO A 31 -2.28 -3.56 15.21
CA PRO A 31 -3.00 -4.23 16.29
C PRO A 31 -3.34 -5.69 15.92
N LYS A 32 -3.25 -6.61 16.88
CA LYS A 32 -3.76 -7.99 16.70
C LYS A 32 -5.29 -8.06 16.78
N ASP A 33 -5.87 -7.15 17.57
CA ASP A 33 -7.31 -7.01 17.74
C ASP A 33 -7.95 -6.52 16.43
N GLU A 34 -8.96 -7.23 15.95
CA GLU A 34 -9.57 -6.94 14.64
C GLU A 34 -10.29 -5.60 14.61
N LYS A 35 -10.90 -5.19 15.72
CA LYS A 35 -11.60 -3.90 15.81
C LYS A 35 -10.61 -2.75 15.69
N ARG A 36 -9.51 -2.78 16.45
CA ARG A 36 -8.42 -1.79 16.36
C ARG A 36 -7.72 -1.83 15.00
N PHE A 37 -7.56 -3.02 14.43
CA PHE A 37 -7.01 -3.15 13.07
C PHE A 37 -7.91 -2.49 12.03
N ALA A 38 -9.24 -2.67 12.13
CA ALA A 38 -10.21 -2.02 11.25
C ALA A 38 -10.15 -0.49 11.35
N GLU A 39 -9.99 0.07 12.55
CA GLU A 39 -9.79 1.51 12.74
C GLU A 39 -8.51 2.01 12.05
N TRP A 40 -7.40 1.30 12.22
CA TRP A 40 -6.14 1.64 11.54
C TRP A 40 -6.29 1.55 10.02
N LYS A 41 -6.95 0.51 9.52
CA LYS A 41 -7.21 0.30 8.08
C LYS A 41 -8.07 1.42 7.50
N ALA A 42 -9.11 1.85 8.21
CA ALA A 42 -9.99 2.94 7.79
C ALA A 42 -9.24 4.27 7.66
N VAL A 43 -8.34 4.58 8.61
CA VAL A 43 -7.56 5.83 8.57
C VAL A 43 -6.47 5.82 7.50
N LEU A 44 -5.82 4.68 7.30
CA LEU A 44 -4.76 4.55 6.30
C LEU A 44 -5.31 4.54 4.87
N GLN A 45 -6.58 4.16 4.66
CA GLN A 45 -7.23 4.09 3.33
C GLN A 45 -6.40 3.29 2.30
N LEU A 46 -5.68 2.30 2.78
CA LEU A 46 -4.78 1.49 1.95
C LEU A 46 -5.55 0.26 1.45
N GLU A 47 -6.05 0.32 0.22
CA GLU A 47 -6.75 -0.79 -0.45
C GLU A 47 -5.94 -2.10 -0.44
N LYS A 48 -4.60 -2.00 -0.44
CA LYS A 48 -3.73 -3.18 -0.30
C LYS A 48 -3.95 -3.98 0.99
N PHE A 49 -4.54 -3.40 2.04
CA PHE A 49 -4.89 -4.11 3.28
C PHE A 49 -6.36 -4.57 3.31
N ALA A 50 -7.09 -4.42 2.20
CA ALA A 50 -8.46 -4.91 2.08
C ALA A 50 -8.54 -6.42 2.35
N SER A 51 -7.62 -7.18 1.75
CA SER A 51 -7.63 -8.65 1.72
C SER A 51 -6.79 -9.32 2.81
N PHE A 52 -6.13 -8.56 3.69
CA PHE A 52 -5.25 -9.12 4.73
C PHE A 52 -5.92 -9.14 6.11
N SER A 53 -5.66 -10.20 6.87
CA SER A 53 -6.11 -10.33 8.27
C SER A 53 -5.26 -9.50 9.23
N ALA A 54 -5.82 -9.15 10.40
CA ALA A 54 -5.11 -8.43 11.44
C ALA A 54 -3.82 -9.16 11.88
N LYS A 55 -3.88 -10.48 12.01
CA LYS A 55 -2.73 -11.33 12.34
C LYS A 55 -1.62 -11.24 11.29
N TYR A 56 -1.97 -11.37 10.01
CA TYR A 56 -1.00 -11.26 8.92
C TYR A 56 -0.32 -9.89 8.93
N CYS A 57 -1.10 -8.81 9.09
CA CYS A 57 -0.54 -7.47 9.15
C CYS A 57 0.34 -7.22 10.38
N TYR A 58 -0.03 -7.78 11.54
CA TYR A 58 0.80 -7.74 12.75
C TYR A 58 2.18 -8.39 12.53
N GLU A 59 2.22 -9.53 11.84
CA GLU A 59 3.45 -10.30 11.62
C GLU A 59 4.36 -9.60 10.60
N HIS A 60 3.80 -9.24 9.45
CA HIS A 60 4.57 -8.85 8.26
C HIS A 60 4.79 -7.33 8.08
N PHE A 61 3.91 -6.48 8.58
CA PHE A 61 3.96 -5.05 8.27
C PHE A 61 4.30 -4.18 9.49
N ARG A 62 4.94 -3.03 9.23
CA ARG A 62 5.31 -2.05 10.25
C ARG A 62 4.98 -0.63 9.78
N ILE A 63 4.60 0.23 10.72
CA ILE A 63 4.39 1.66 10.49
C ILE A 63 5.40 2.45 11.31
N CYS A 64 6.07 3.44 10.73
CA CYS A 64 7.03 4.25 11.48
C CYS A 64 6.35 5.33 12.33
N SER A 65 7.07 5.85 13.32
CA SER A 65 6.60 6.87 14.28
C SER A 65 6.06 8.15 13.62
N ASN A 66 6.51 8.51 12.42
CA ASN A 66 6.04 9.71 11.72
C ASN A 66 4.55 9.69 11.39
N HIS A 67 3.96 8.50 11.30
CA HIS A 67 2.53 8.35 11.01
C HIS A 67 1.66 8.46 12.26
N PHE A 68 2.19 8.80 13.43
CA PHE A 68 1.40 9.06 14.63
C PHE A 68 1.59 10.50 15.10
N GLU A 69 0.59 11.08 15.75
CA GLU A 69 0.74 12.36 16.44
C GLU A 69 1.49 12.17 17.76
N ASP A 70 2.17 13.21 18.22
CA ASP A 70 2.97 13.16 19.44
C ASP A 70 2.12 12.82 20.67
N LYS A 71 0.85 13.25 20.69
CA LYS A 71 -0.12 12.92 21.75
C LYS A 71 -0.50 11.44 21.81
N MET A 72 -0.25 10.67 20.75
CA MET A 72 -0.58 9.23 20.66
C MET A 72 0.50 8.34 21.29
N PHE A 73 1.63 8.92 21.68
CA PHE A 73 2.69 8.19 22.37
C PHE A 73 2.52 8.26 23.88
N ALA A 74 2.88 7.18 24.57
CA ALA A 74 2.82 7.08 26.02
C ALA A 74 3.99 7.81 26.73
N GLY A 75 4.89 8.43 25.98
CA GLY A 75 6.04 9.18 26.49
C GLY A 75 6.81 9.89 25.37
N MET A 76 7.78 10.72 25.75
CA MET A 76 8.52 11.58 24.82
C MET A 76 9.41 10.81 23.82
N GLY A 77 9.82 9.60 24.17
CA GLY A 77 10.73 8.78 23.34
C GLY A 77 10.10 8.19 22.07
N LYS A 78 8.80 8.42 21.79
CA LYS A 78 8.07 7.93 20.62
C LYS A 78 8.30 6.44 20.30
N ASN A 79 8.51 5.62 21.33
CA ASN A 79 8.82 4.18 21.23
C ASN A 79 7.66 3.28 21.68
N ARG A 80 6.59 3.86 22.25
CA ARG A 80 5.40 3.15 22.70
C ARG A 80 4.15 3.96 22.40
N LEU A 81 3.19 3.33 21.73
CA LEU A 81 1.88 3.90 21.45
C LEU A 81 0.94 3.70 22.65
N LYS A 82 0.00 4.64 22.83
CA LYS A 82 -1.15 4.46 23.74
C LYS A 82 -2.11 3.40 23.19
N LYS A 83 -3.00 2.88 24.04
CA LYS A 83 -3.98 1.83 23.66
C LYS A 83 -4.97 2.30 22.59
N ASP A 84 -5.31 3.58 22.64
CA ASP A 84 -6.25 4.26 21.73
C ASP A 84 -5.55 4.89 20.52
N ALA A 85 -4.23 4.73 20.39
CA ALA A 85 -3.47 5.32 19.32
C ALA A 85 -3.90 4.80 17.94
N VAL A 86 -4.08 5.74 17.02
CA VAL A 86 -4.34 5.49 15.60
C VAL A 86 -3.32 6.27 14.76
N PRO A 87 -2.96 5.76 13.56
CA PRO A 87 -2.14 6.53 12.64
C PRO A 87 -2.89 7.80 12.21
N LYS A 88 -2.15 8.81 11.73
CA LYS A 88 -2.69 9.99 11.07
C LYS A 88 -3.22 9.60 9.70
N GLN A 89 -4.31 10.24 9.29
CA GLN A 89 -4.85 10.11 7.95
C GLN A 89 -3.77 10.46 6.93
N LEU A 90 -3.57 9.57 5.96
CA LEU A 90 -2.69 9.86 4.85
C LEU A 90 -3.44 10.80 3.91
N PRO A 91 -2.78 11.83 3.34
CA PRO A 91 -3.37 12.52 2.22
C PRO A 91 -3.72 11.44 1.19
N ARG A 92 -4.98 11.43 0.73
CA ARG A 92 -5.37 10.54 -0.36
C ARG A 92 -4.36 10.79 -1.48
N PRO A 93 -3.75 9.76 -2.07
CA PRO A 93 -2.99 9.97 -3.28
C PRO A 93 -4.00 10.59 -4.25
N ASP A 94 -3.85 11.89 -4.53
CA ASP A 94 -4.64 12.53 -5.55
C ASP A 94 -4.35 11.72 -6.81
N ARG A 95 -5.37 11.07 -7.37
CA ARG A 95 -5.23 10.26 -8.58
C ARG A 95 -4.66 11.07 -9.75
N LYS A 96 -4.63 12.41 -9.63
CA LYS A 96 -4.02 13.33 -10.58
C LYS A 96 -2.50 13.51 -10.40
N SER A 97 -1.90 13.06 -9.29
CA SER A 97 -0.47 13.26 -8.98
C SER A 97 0.45 12.09 -9.40
N LEU A 98 -0.06 11.12 -10.16
CA LEU A 98 0.79 10.12 -10.85
C LEU A 98 1.09 10.50 -12.31
N PHE A 99 0.68 11.69 -12.76
CA PHE A 99 1.01 12.27 -14.06
C PHE A 99 1.50 13.71 -13.88
N LEU A 100 2.69 13.89 -13.30
CA LEU A 100 3.46 15.13 -13.52
C LEU A 100 4.95 14.87 -13.39
N GLU A 101 5.51 14.15 -14.38
CA GLU A 101 6.81 14.48 -14.98
C GLU A 101 7.05 13.56 -16.19
N SER A 102 6.46 13.93 -17.32
CA SER A 102 7.02 13.82 -18.69
C SER A 102 5.91 13.99 -19.72
N VAL A 103 5.44 15.22 -19.93
CA VAL A 103 4.84 15.57 -21.24
C VAL A 103 5.83 16.50 -21.89
N GLY A 104 6.86 15.90 -22.50
CA GLY A 104 7.37 16.46 -23.74
C GLY A 104 6.18 16.41 -24.71
N GLU A 105 5.74 17.58 -25.09
CA GLU A 105 4.63 17.88 -25.99
C GLU A 105 4.55 16.91 -27.18
N PRO A 106 3.50 16.08 -27.31
CA PRO A 106 3.19 15.45 -28.56
C PRO A 106 2.09 16.24 -29.27
N GLU A 107 2.50 16.82 -30.38
CA GLU A 107 1.66 17.34 -31.47
C GLU A 107 0.44 16.44 -31.76
N PRO A 108 -0.70 17.02 -32.18
CA PRO A 108 -1.92 16.28 -32.39
C PRO A 108 -1.92 15.65 -33.79
N VAL A 109 -2.03 14.32 -33.91
CA VAL A 109 -2.71 13.74 -35.10
C VAL A 109 -3.14 12.28 -34.93
N ALA A 110 -4.45 12.09 -35.14
CA ALA A 110 -5.17 10.93 -35.68
C ALA A 110 -5.13 9.55 -34.98
N SER A 111 -6.26 9.24 -34.35
CA SER A 111 -7.10 8.05 -34.55
C SER A 111 -6.49 6.85 -35.30
N THR A 112 -6.32 5.69 -34.64
CA THR A 112 -6.43 4.35 -35.26
C THR A 112 -6.61 3.21 -34.22
N SER A 113 -7.76 2.52 -34.32
CA SER A 113 -8.09 1.10 -34.06
C SER A 113 -7.71 0.34 -32.75
N GLN A 114 -8.77 -0.07 -32.04
CA GLN A 114 -8.83 -0.85 -30.78
C GLN A 114 -8.48 -2.36 -30.86
N LYS A 115 -7.40 -2.80 -31.53
CA LYS A 115 -7.13 -4.26 -31.68
C LYS A 115 -5.93 -4.84 -30.92
N HIS A 116 -5.22 -4.05 -30.11
CA HIS A 116 -3.89 -4.45 -29.61
C HIS A 116 -3.78 -4.74 -28.10
N ILE A 117 -4.90 -4.88 -27.39
CA ILE A 117 -4.92 -4.99 -25.91
C ILE A 117 -4.86 -6.46 -25.44
N SER A 118 -5.23 -7.43 -26.31
CA SER A 118 -5.39 -8.84 -25.90
C SER A 118 -4.07 -9.60 -25.76
N THR A 119 -3.06 -9.34 -26.59
CA THR A 119 -1.80 -10.11 -26.62
C THR A 119 -0.83 -9.76 -25.49
N GLU A 120 -0.88 -8.54 -24.97
CA GLU A 120 0.01 -8.10 -23.90
C GLU A 120 -0.43 -8.63 -22.53
N PHE A 121 -1.75 -8.80 -22.36
CA PHE A 121 -2.33 -9.36 -21.13
C PHE A 121 -2.04 -10.86 -20.99
N GLU A 122 -2.07 -11.61 -22.10
CA GLU A 122 -1.71 -13.04 -22.10
C GLU A 122 -0.23 -13.26 -21.76
N LYS A 123 0.67 -12.44 -22.29
CA LYS A 123 2.10 -12.47 -21.92
C LYS A 123 2.32 -12.22 -20.43
N TYR A 124 1.61 -11.23 -19.87
CA TYR A 124 1.70 -10.91 -18.45
C TYR A 124 1.23 -12.08 -17.55
N LEU A 125 0.18 -12.81 -17.96
CA LEU A 125 -0.29 -13.99 -17.24
C LEU A 125 0.68 -15.18 -17.31
N THR A 126 1.43 -15.32 -18.40
CA THR A 126 2.46 -16.38 -18.53
C THR A 126 3.72 -16.14 -17.70
N ASP A 127 4.12 -14.87 -17.52
CA ASP A 127 5.31 -14.51 -16.73
C ASP A 127 5.08 -14.57 -15.21
N TYR A 128 3.81 -14.62 -14.77
CA TYR A 128 3.44 -14.67 -13.36
C TYR A 128 2.41 -15.79 -13.09
N PRO A 129 2.83 -17.06 -12.99
CA PRO A 129 1.92 -18.21 -12.81
C PRO A 129 1.13 -18.20 -11.48
N GLY A 130 1.37 -17.23 -10.59
CA GLY A 130 0.63 -17.03 -9.34
C GLY A 130 -0.63 -16.16 -9.44
N ILE A 131 -0.96 -15.60 -10.61
CA ILE A 131 -2.06 -14.64 -10.79
C ILE A 131 -3.35 -15.31 -11.35
N SER A 132 -3.32 -16.61 -11.62
CA SER A 132 -4.36 -17.33 -12.37
C SER A 132 -5.78 -17.39 -11.77
N ASN A 133 -6.05 -16.89 -10.55
CA ASN A 133 -7.37 -17.05 -9.92
C ASN A 133 -8.16 -15.76 -9.67
N ILE A 134 -7.83 -14.66 -10.34
CA ILE A 134 -8.61 -13.42 -10.22
C ILE A 134 -8.90 -12.86 -11.60
N VAL A 135 -9.85 -13.49 -12.31
CA VAL A 135 -10.97 -12.86 -13.05
C VAL A 135 -11.63 -13.90 -13.96
N HIS A 136 -12.56 -14.70 -13.43
CA HIS A 136 -13.74 -15.08 -14.22
C HIS A 136 -14.78 -14.00 -13.93
N VAL A 137 -14.72 -12.91 -14.68
CA VAL A 137 -15.87 -12.01 -14.80
C VAL A 137 -16.46 -12.33 -16.15
N ASP A 138 -17.54 -13.11 -16.15
CA ASP A 138 -18.35 -13.39 -17.33
C ASP A 138 -18.85 -12.05 -17.90
N VAL A 139 -18.15 -11.53 -18.90
CA VAL A 139 -18.65 -10.45 -19.76
C VAL A 139 -19.47 -11.11 -20.86
N THR A 140 -20.63 -11.65 -20.49
CA THR A 140 -21.72 -11.84 -21.44
C THR A 140 -22.99 -11.27 -20.81
N ARG A 141 -23.75 -10.56 -21.64
CA ARG A 141 -25.07 -9.95 -21.37
C ARG A 141 -25.04 -8.51 -20.88
N ILE A 142 -24.96 -7.55 -21.82
CA ILE A 142 -25.92 -6.45 -22.11
C ILE A 142 -25.46 -5.88 -23.48
N LYS A 143 -26.18 -5.80 -24.61
CA LYS A 143 -27.59 -5.51 -24.92
C LYS A 143 -27.97 -6.12 -26.29
N GLN A 144 -29.07 -6.90 -26.32
CA GLN A 144 -30.06 -6.88 -27.41
C GLN A 144 -31.30 -6.15 -26.85
N GLU A 145 -32.23 -5.76 -27.74
CA GLU A 145 -33.43 -4.90 -27.57
C GLU A 145 -33.11 -3.44 -27.92
N ASP A 146 -33.67 -2.80 -28.95
CA ASP A 146 -34.59 -3.12 -30.07
C ASP A 146 -34.29 -2.09 -31.17
#